data_AF-A0A8H3BRW5-F1
#
_entry.id   AF-A0A8H3BRW5-F1
#
_cell.length_a   1.000
_cell.length_b   1.000
_cell.length_c   1.000
_cell.angle_alpha   90.00
_cell.angle_beta   90.00
_cell.angle_gamma   90.00
#
_symmetry.space_group_name_H-M   'P 1'
#
loop_
_entity.id
_entity.type
_entity.pdbx_description
1 polymer ?
#
loop_
_entity_poly.entity_id
_entity_poly.type
_entity_poly.pdbx_seq_one_letter_code
_entity_poly.pdbx_strand_id
1 'polypeptide(L)'
;MVSFARFLTSALTLATLSLALPANNATVSIPDPVDLVCGADRPPLTGLPTADESRLAPSMVITAPVSRTIKVYWNVIHKDTTYAGGYLSSNQVNSAISALNTHFAGSGLTFKRVALKYTKNAQWFDDVDNEANNDLATAMKNRLHMGTAKDLNVYSVGFTNSNLGGFATFPWWYNGAPKLDGVVFKWNTIPGGTLVNYNQGKIFSHEVGHWVGLYHTFQGGCSDTKGDYVSDTPAEASPATGCPVNRDSCPNLAGKDPIRNLMDYTYDTCKDGKFTNGQIQRMGQAMQAYRAN
;
A
#
# COMPACT_ATOMS: atom_id res chain seq x y z
N MET A 1 62.30 76.78 19.83
CA MET A 1 63.11 75.79 20.57
C MET A 1 62.16 74.88 21.32
N VAL A 2 62.59 73.64 21.58
CA VAL A 2 61.88 72.55 22.29
C VAL A 2 61.02 71.68 21.37
N SER A 3 61.08 70.34 21.37
CA SER A 3 62.13 69.35 21.63
C SER A 3 61.48 68.03 21.19
N PHE A 4 62.19 67.21 20.42
CA PHE A 4 61.72 65.89 20.03
C PHE A 4 61.66 64.95 21.26
N ALA A 5 60.49 64.36 21.54
CA ALA A 5 60.36 63.23 22.45
C ALA A 5 59.80 62.03 21.66
N ARG A 6 60.66 61.02 21.47
CA ARG A 6 60.31 59.72 20.89
C ARG A 6 59.47 58.93 21.91
N PHE A 7 58.31 58.45 21.51
CA PHE A 7 57.55 57.43 22.24
C PHE A 7 57.55 56.11 21.46
N LEU A 8 57.95 55.04 22.14
CA LEU A 8 57.87 53.65 21.69
C LEU A 8 56.41 53.26 21.45
N THR A 9 56.13 52.68 20.28
CA THR A 9 54.85 52.02 19.98
C THR A 9 54.84 50.60 20.57
N SER A 10 54.04 50.37 21.60
CA SER A 10 53.69 49.04 22.08
C SER A 10 52.53 48.50 21.24
N ALA A 11 52.74 47.41 20.50
CA ALA A 11 51.70 46.70 19.77
C ALA A 11 50.85 45.87 20.75
N LEU A 12 49.56 46.20 20.85
CA LEU A 12 48.57 45.43 21.60
C LEU A 12 47.88 44.46 20.63
N THR A 13 48.19 43.17 20.73
CA THR A 13 47.49 42.11 19.99
C THR A 13 46.15 41.80 20.67
N LEU A 14 45.03 42.14 20.03
CA LEU A 14 43.71 41.64 20.42
C LEU A 14 43.59 40.17 19.99
N ALA A 15 43.59 39.25 20.95
CA ALA A 15 43.16 37.88 20.73
C ALA A 15 41.62 37.83 20.78
N THR A 16 40.97 37.58 19.65
CA THR A 16 39.54 37.28 19.60
C THR A 16 39.31 35.84 20.07
N LEU A 17 38.66 35.69 21.22
CA LEU A 17 38.26 34.39 21.75
C LEU A 17 36.96 33.95 21.03
N SER A 18 37.08 33.12 20.01
CA SER A 18 35.92 32.47 19.37
C SER A 18 35.46 31.29 20.24
N LEU A 19 34.36 31.47 20.96
CA LEU A 19 33.64 30.38 21.62
C LEU A 19 32.93 29.54 20.55
N ALA A 20 33.53 28.42 20.16
CA ALA A 20 32.85 27.41 19.36
C ALA A 20 31.85 26.66 20.24
N LEU A 21 30.55 26.88 20.00
CA LEU A 21 29.50 26.00 20.52
C LEU A 21 29.60 24.66 19.77
N PRO A 22 29.53 23.50 20.47
CA PRO A 22 29.51 22.22 19.78
C PRO A 22 28.24 22.14 18.94
N ALA A 23 28.41 21.99 17.63
CA ALA A 23 27.34 21.60 16.73
C ALA A 23 26.91 20.18 17.14
N ASN A 24 25.82 20.07 17.91
CA ASN A 24 25.07 18.83 18.00
C ASN A 24 24.46 18.58 16.62
N ASN A 25 25.25 17.97 15.73
CA ASN A 25 24.74 17.22 14.59
C ASN A 25 23.99 16.02 15.19
N ALA A 26 22.74 16.25 15.61
CA ALA A 26 21.76 15.19 15.61
C ALA A 26 21.62 14.78 14.14
N THR A 27 22.41 13.79 13.73
CA THR A 27 22.09 13.00 12.56
C THR A 27 20.70 12.45 12.83
N VAL A 28 19.69 13.06 12.20
CA VAL A 28 18.42 12.39 12.00
C VAL A 28 18.80 11.14 11.22
N SER A 29 18.90 10.02 11.93
CA SER A 29 18.91 8.70 11.33
C SER A 29 17.58 8.60 10.60
N ILE A 30 17.57 8.94 9.31
CA ILE A 30 16.50 8.54 8.42
C ILE A 30 16.65 7.03 8.39
N PRO A 31 15.70 6.26 8.96
CA PRO A 31 15.76 4.82 8.86
C PRO A 31 15.93 4.47 7.39
N ASP A 32 16.79 3.51 7.08
CA ASP A 32 16.91 2.98 5.72
C ASP A 32 15.51 2.79 5.14
N PRO A 33 15.25 3.20 3.88
CA PRO A 33 13.94 3.05 3.30
C PRO A 33 13.54 1.59 3.35
N VAL A 34 12.59 1.27 4.22
CA VAL A 34 12.02 -0.07 4.28
C VAL A 34 11.13 -0.20 3.07
N ASP A 35 11.66 -0.83 2.03
CA ASP A 35 10.87 -1.22 0.87
C ASP A 35 9.84 -2.26 1.33
N LEU A 36 8.57 -1.86 1.31
CA LEU A 36 7.47 -2.74 1.65
C LEU A 36 7.15 -3.68 0.49
N VAL A 37 6.75 -4.90 0.81
CA VAL A 37 6.28 -5.90 -0.17
C VAL A 37 4.79 -6.20 0.02
N CYS A 38 4.12 -6.65 -1.05
CA CYS A 38 2.76 -7.19 -0.99
C CYS A 38 2.78 -8.73 -0.95
N GLY A 39 1.80 -9.30 -0.25
CA GLY A 39 1.61 -10.74 -0.10
C GLY A 39 0.48 -11.37 -0.94
N ALA A 40 -0.10 -10.66 -1.92
CA ALA A 40 -1.31 -11.12 -2.62
C ALA A 40 -1.12 -12.34 -3.55
N ASP A 41 0.11 -12.69 -3.93
CA ASP A 41 0.40 -13.82 -4.84
C ASP A 41 0.30 -15.21 -4.18
N ARG A 42 -0.08 -15.28 -2.91
CA ARG A 42 -0.19 -16.55 -2.16
C ARG A 42 -1.64 -16.83 -1.76
N PRO A 43 -2.20 -17.99 -2.17
CA PRO A 43 -3.55 -18.35 -1.77
C PRO A 43 -3.61 -18.59 -0.26
N PRO A 44 -4.71 -18.18 0.41
CA PRO A 44 -4.85 -18.37 1.86
C PRO A 44 -4.99 -19.85 2.27
N LEU A 45 -5.30 -20.74 1.33
CA LEU A 45 -5.33 -22.20 1.51
C LEU A 45 -4.75 -22.89 0.28
N THR A 46 -4.14 -24.06 0.48
CA THR A 46 -3.66 -24.91 -0.62
C THR A 46 -4.81 -25.40 -1.50
N GLY A 47 -4.60 -25.45 -2.81
CA GLY A 47 -5.56 -25.99 -3.77
C GLY A 47 -6.67 -25.04 -4.21
N LEU A 48 -6.59 -23.76 -3.83
CA LEU A 48 -7.47 -22.72 -4.38
C LEU A 48 -7.15 -22.46 -5.85
N PRO A 49 -8.16 -22.16 -6.68
CA PRO A 49 -7.98 -22.03 -8.13
C PRO A 49 -7.17 -20.78 -8.50
N THR A 50 -6.61 -20.75 -9.70
CA THR A 50 -6.16 -19.51 -10.35
C THR A 50 -7.37 -18.78 -10.95
N ALA A 51 -7.16 -17.54 -11.40
CA ALA A 51 -8.19 -16.83 -12.17
C ALA A 51 -8.58 -17.62 -13.43
N ASP A 52 -9.87 -17.59 -13.75
CA ASP A 52 -10.38 -18.02 -15.05
C ASP A 52 -10.39 -16.79 -15.97
N GLU A 53 -9.27 -16.58 -16.67
CA GLU A 53 -9.06 -15.41 -17.52
C GLU A 53 -10.07 -15.31 -18.67
N SER A 54 -10.74 -16.41 -19.04
CA SER A 54 -11.82 -16.37 -20.02
C SER A 54 -13.05 -15.59 -19.54
N ARG A 55 -13.27 -15.56 -18.22
CA ARG A 55 -14.35 -14.80 -17.56
C ARG A 55 -13.97 -13.34 -17.30
N LEU A 56 -12.69 -13.03 -17.36
CA LEU A 56 -12.11 -11.71 -17.15
C LEU A 56 -11.63 -11.05 -18.45
N ALA A 57 -11.90 -11.67 -19.60
CA ALA A 57 -11.51 -11.15 -20.90
C ALA A 57 -12.43 -9.98 -21.32
N PRO A 58 -11.90 -8.96 -22.03
CA PRO A 58 -12.65 -7.82 -22.58
C PRO A 58 -13.89 -8.18 -23.41
N SER A 59 -13.98 -9.42 -23.90
CA SER A 59 -15.03 -9.96 -24.77
C SER A 59 -16.42 -10.01 -24.12
N MET A 60 -16.52 -9.94 -22.78
CA MET A 60 -17.80 -9.65 -22.14
C MET A 60 -18.10 -8.16 -22.33
N VAL A 61 -19.03 -7.84 -23.23
CA VAL A 61 -19.64 -6.51 -23.34
C VAL A 61 -20.33 -6.21 -22.00
N ILE A 62 -19.60 -5.58 -21.08
CA ILE A 62 -20.21 -5.02 -19.88
C ILE A 62 -20.90 -3.74 -20.33
N THR A 63 -22.23 -3.77 -20.31
CA THR A 63 -23.11 -2.61 -20.52
C THR A 63 -22.90 -1.60 -19.39
N ALA A 64 -21.83 -0.82 -19.51
CA ALA A 64 -21.32 0.15 -18.53
C ALA A 64 -20.97 -0.45 -17.14
N PRO A 65 -19.93 0.05 -16.47
CA PRO A 65 -19.64 -0.36 -15.11
C PRO A 65 -20.85 0.01 -14.22
N VAL A 66 -21.57 -1.01 -13.75
CA VAL A 66 -22.64 -0.81 -12.76
C VAL A 66 -22.00 -0.17 -11.55
N SER A 67 -22.45 1.03 -11.19
CA SER A 67 -21.97 1.70 -9.99
C SER A 67 -22.32 0.84 -8.76
N ARG A 68 -21.32 0.48 -7.95
CA ARG A 68 -21.48 -0.40 -6.80
C ARG A 68 -20.93 0.27 -5.54
N THR A 69 -21.78 0.39 -4.52
CA THR A 69 -21.33 0.74 -3.17
C THR A 69 -20.99 -0.52 -2.40
N ILE A 70 -19.69 -0.72 -2.14
CA ILE A 70 -19.14 -1.80 -1.34
C ILE A 70 -19.20 -1.40 0.13
N LYS A 71 -19.83 -2.23 0.95
CA LYS A 71 -19.84 -2.04 2.41
C LYS A 71 -18.48 -2.48 2.96
N VAL A 72 -17.90 -1.65 3.82
CA VAL A 72 -16.62 -1.92 4.45
C VAL A 72 -16.80 -2.23 5.94
N TYR A 73 -16.34 -3.41 6.34
CA TYR A 73 -16.24 -3.85 7.73
C TYR A 73 -14.78 -3.71 8.18
N TRP A 74 -14.49 -2.64 8.92
CA TRP A 74 -13.13 -2.34 9.35
C TRP A 74 -12.83 -2.91 10.72
N ASN A 75 -11.77 -3.70 10.82
CA ASN A 75 -11.23 -4.27 12.05
C ASN A 75 -9.87 -3.63 12.37
N VAL A 76 -9.83 -2.76 13.37
CA VAL A 76 -8.60 -2.20 13.93
C VAL A 76 -8.01 -3.21 14.90
N ILE A 77 -6.90 -3.83 14.53
CA ILE A 77 -6.12 -4.70 15.41
C ILE A 77 -5.04 -3.84 16.05
N HIS A 78 -4.93 -3.91 17.38
CA HIS A 78 -4.03 -3.04 18.12
C HIS A 78 -3.48 -3.76 19.35
N LYS A 79 -2.25 -3.42 19.75
CA LYS A 79 -1.64 -3.96 20.99
C LYS A 79 -1.99 -3.13 22.23
N ASP A 80 -2.16 -1.83 22.05
CA ASP A 80 -2.59 -0.88 23.08
C ASP A 80 -3.46 0.24 22.45
N THR A 81 -3.82 1.27 23.22
CA THR A 81 -4.72 2.34 22.76
C THR A 81 -3.99 3.57 22.21
N THR A 82 -2.68 3.49 21.99
CA THR A 82 -1.88 4.54 21.36
C THR A 82 -1.90 4.38 19.84
N TYR A 83 -1.61 5.47 19.13
CA TYR A 83 -1.39 5.41 17.68
C TYR A 83 -0.28 4.38 17.38
N ALA A 84 0.90 4.48 18.01
CA ALA A 84 2.01 3.54 17.82
C ALA A 84 1.66 2.05 18.06
N GLY A 85 0.69 1.78 18.93
CA GLY A 85 0.14 0.45 19.18
C GLY A 85 -0.93 -0.01 18.19
N GLY A 86 -1.16 0.70 17.09
CA GLY A 86 -2.14 0.36 16.04
C GLY A 86 -3.53 0.94 16.23
N TYR A 87 -3.78 1.74 17.28
CA TYR A 87 -5.11 2.25 17.59
C TYR A 87 -5.49 3.42 16.68
N LEU A 88 -6.02 3.11 15.49
CA LEU A 88 -6.52 4.11 14.55
C LEU A 88 -7.84 4.71 15.01
N SER A 89 -7.91 6.03 15.13
CA SER A 89 -9.17 6.73 15.43
C SER A 89 -10.19 6.56 14.30
N SER A 90 -11.48 6.74 14.61
CA SER A 90 -12.56 6.71 13.60
C SER A 90 -12.32 7.71 12.45
N ASN A 91 -11.71 8.88 12.74
CA ASN A 91 -11.37 9.89 11.74
C ASN A 91 -10.23 9.45 10.82
N GLN A 92 -9.21 8.80 11.35
CA GLN A 92 -8.12 8.22 10.57
C GLN A 92 -8.60 7.07 9.67
N VAL A 93 -9.53 6.25 10.16
CA VAL A 93 -10.19 5.25 9.31
C VAL A 93 -11.03 5.92 8.21
N ASN A 94 -11.76 7.00 8.52
CA ASN A 94 -12.52 7.74 7.52
C ASN A 94 -11.64 8.42 6.47
N SER A 95 -10.45 8.93 6.85
CA SER A 95 -9.50 9.50 5.89
C SER A 95 -8.95 8.43 4.96
N ALA A 96 -8.65 7.22 5.47
CA ALA A 96 -8.25 6.09 4.64
C ALA A 96 -9.34 5.66 3.64
N ILE A 97 -10.60 5.59 4.08
CA ILE A 97 -11.74 5.32 3.18
C ILE A 97 -11.94 6.44 2.15
N SER A 98 -11.72 7.69 2.54
CA SER A 98 -11.81 8.83 1.61
C SER A 98 -10.71 8.77 0.55
N ALA A 99 -9.47 8.47 0.94
CA ALA A 99 -8.37 8.27 0.01
C ALA A 99 -8.63 7.08 -0.93
N LEU A 100 -9.15 5.96 -0.41
CA LEU A 100 -9.55 4.81 -1.23
C LEU A 100 -10.58 5.22 -2.30
N ASN A 101 -11.63 5.95 -1.92
CA ASN A 101 -12.63 6.43 -2.88
C ASN A 101 -12.04 7.40 -3.92
N THR A 102 -11.07 8.24 -3.54
CA THR A 102 -10.34 9.10 -4.48
C THR A 102 -9.53 8.28 -5.48
N HIS A 103 -8.82 7.25 -5.02
CA HIS A 103 -7.98 6.42 -5.88
C HIS A 103 -8.78 5.52 -6.82
N PHE A 104 -9.97 5.09 -6.39
CA PHE A 104 -10.92 4.33 -7.20
C PHE A 104 -11.90 5.21 -7.99
N ALA A 105 -11.73 6.53 -8.00
CA ALA A 105 -12.60 7.42 -8.75
C ALA A 105 -12.62 7.05 -10.24
N GLY A 106 -13.82 7.00 -10.84
CA GLY A 106 -14.02 6.57 -12.22
C GLY A 106 -14.17 5.06 -12.42
N SER A 107 -13.85 4.23 -11.41
CA SER A 107 -14.03 2.77 -11.51
C SER A 107 -15.50 2.31 -11.44
N GLY A 108 -16.40 3.18 -10.98
CA GLY A 108 -17.77 2.81 -10.60
C GLY A 108 -17.88 2.14 -9.23
N LEU A 109 -16.77 1.86 -8.55
CA LEU A 109 -16.75 1.33 -7.19
C LEU A 109 -16.67 2.47 -6.17
N THR A 110 -17.46 2.37 -5.11
CA THR A 110 -17.42 3.29 -3.96
C THR A 110 -17.45 2.50 -2.68
N PHE A 111 -16.67 2.90 -1.69
CA PHE A 111 -16.47 2.20 -0.44
C PHE A 111 -17.09 2.97 0.71
N LYS A 112 -18.00 2.33 1.44
CA LYS A 112 -18.69 2.93 2.60
C LYS A 112 -18.47 2.08 3.83
N ARG A 113 -17.81 2.64 4.84
CA ARG A 113 -17.68 2.00 6.15
C ARG A 113 -19.04 1.83 6.82
N VAL A 114 -19.40 0.60 7.12
CA VAL A 114 -20.64 0.23 7.84
C VAL A 114 -20.37 -0.30 9.24
N ALA A 115 -19.15 -0.74 9.52
CA ALA A 115 -18.72 -1.16 10.84
C ALA A 115 -17.25 -0.75 11.09
N LEU A 116 -16.97 -0.44 12.36
CA LEU A 116 -15.63 -0.21 12.87
C LEU A 116 -15.51 -0.96 14.19
N LYS A 117 -14.63 -1.96 14.23
CA LYS A 117 -14.39 -2.80 15.40
C LYS A 117 -12.95 -2.66 15.85
N TYR A 118 -12.74 -2.53 17.15
CA TYR A 118 -11.42 -2.52 17.77
C TYR A 118 -11.18 -3.86 18.45
N THR A 119 -10.05 -4.49 18.15
CA THR A 119 -9.64 -5.76 18.75
C THR A 119 -8.25 -5.62 19.34
N LYS A 120 -8.17 -5.62 20.67
CA LYS A 120 -6.88 -5.63 21.37
C LYS A 120 -6.28 -7.03 21.30
N ASN A 121 -5.25 -7.20 20.48
CA ASN A 121 -4.50 -8.44 20.37
C ASN A 121 -3.08 -8.12 19.84
N ALA A 122 -2.09 -8.14 20.74
CA ALA A 122 -0.72 -7.79 20.39
C ALA A 122 -0.08 -8.79 19.42
N GLN A 123 -0.34 -10.09 19.62
CA GLN A 123 0.17 -11.14 18.73
C GLN A 123 -0.37 -10.95 17.30
N TRP A 124 -1.66 -10.69 17.14
CA TRP A 124 -2.20 -10.42 15.80
C TRP A 124 -1.67 -9.12 15.20
N PHE A 125 -1.43 -8.11 16.04
CA PHE A 125 -0.90 -6.85 15.58
C PHE A 125 0.54 -6.99 15.07
N ASP A 126 1.41 -7.66 15.84
CA ASP A 126 2.84 -7.73 15.54
C ASP A 126 3.19 -8.85 14.54
N ASP A 127 2.51 -10.01 14.60
CA ASP A 127 2.96 -11.27 13.99
C ASP A 127 2.04 -11.84 12.88
N VAL A 128 0.92 -11.20 12.53
CA VAL A 128 0.12 -11.64 11.37
C VAL A 128 0.93 -11.46 10.09
N ASP A 129 0.94 -12.47 9.21
CA ASP A 129 1.51 -12.40 7.86
C ASP A 129 0.64 -13.23 6.88
N ASN A 130 1.16 -13.48 5.67
CA ASN A 130 0.55 -14.35 4.66
C ASN A 130 1.34 -15.65 4.44
N GLU A 131 2.18 -16.05 5.40
CA GLU A 131 3.00 -17.26 5.32
C GLU A 131 2.17 -18.50 5.65
N ALA A 132 2.36 -19.58 4.89
CA ALA A 132 1.56 -20.81 5.03
C ALA A 132 1.73 -21.51 6.39
N ASN A 133 2.83 -21.25 7.10
CA ASN A 133 3.12 -21.82 8.41
C ASN A 133 2.61 -20.96 9.59
N ASN A 134 1.94 -19.85 9.30
CA ASN A 134 1.41 -18.93 10.31
C ASN A 134 -0.13 -18.86 10.19
N ASP A 135 -0.82 -19.35 11.21
CA ASP A 135 -2.28 -19.42 11.21
C ASP A 135 -2.96 -18.17 11.78
N LEU A 136 -2.19 -17.14 12.20
CA LEU A 136 -2.74 -15.96 12.86
C LEU A 136 -3.70 -15.17 11.97
N ALA A 137 -3.37 -15.01 10.68
CA ALA A 137 -4.27 -14.37 9.72
C ALA A 137 -5.59 -15.15 9.59
N THR A 138 -5.49 -16.48 9.52
CA THR A 138 -6.64 -17.38 9.43
C THR A 138 -7.50 -17.30 10.69
N ALA A 139 -6.91 -17.38 11.87
CA ALA A 139 -7.62 -17.26 13.15
C ALA A 139 -8.30 -15.90 13.31
N MET A 140 -7.59 -14.81 12.96
CA MET A 140 -8.11 -13.45 12.99
C MET A 140 -9.31 -13.29 12.05
N LYS A 141 -9.17 -13.67 10.78
CA LYS A 141 -10.22 -13.51 9.77
C LYS A 141 -11.44 -14.39 10.09
N ASN A 142 -11.25 -15.65 10.49
CA ASN A 142 -12.36 -16.53 10.90
C ASN A 142 -13.20 -15.94 12.03
N ARG A 143 -12.56 -15.27 13.00
CA ARG A 143 -13.24 -14.66 14.15
C ARG A 143 -13.98 -13.36 13.79
N LEU A 144 -13.44 -12.58 12.86
CA LEU A 144 -13.83 -11.18 12.68
C LEU A 144 -14.57 -10.90 11.37
N HIS A 145 -14.50 -11.80 10.38
CA HIS A 145 -15.12 -11.63 9.08
C HIS A 145 -16.64 -11.45 9.19
N MET A 146 -17.15 -10.45 8.48
CA MET A 146 -18.57 -10.10 8.39
C MET A 146 -19.02 -9.97 6.93
N GLY A 147 -20.30 -10.19 6.66
CA GLY A 147 -20.85 -10.01 5.32
C GLY A 147 -20.56 -11.18 4.37
N THR A 148 -20.55 -10.87 3.08
CA THR A 148 -20.53 -11.79 1.94
C THR A 148 -19.48 -11.36 0.90
N ALA A 149 -19.46 -11.97 -0.29
CA ALA A 149 -18.53 -11.63 -1.38
C ALA A 149 -18.62 -10.17 -1.83
N LYS A 150 -19.78 -9.54 -1.58
CA LYS A 150 -20.09 -8.13 -1.89
C LYS A 150 -19.48 -7.13 -0.92
N ASP A 151 -19.03 -7.61 0.24
CA ASP A 151 -18.60 -6.78 1.36
C ASP A 151 -17.09 -6.91 1.56
N LEU A 152 -16.42 -5.78 1.80
CA LEU A 152 -14.98 -5.75 2.02
C LEU A 152 -14.67 -5.79 3.52
N ASN A 153 -13.98 -6.84 3.95
CA ASN A 153 -13.38 -6.90 5.29
C ASN A 153 -11.96 -6.32 5.24
N VAL A 154 -11.66 -5.39 6.15
CA VAL A 154 -10.36 -4.72 6.24
C VAL A 154 -9.79 -4.95 7.63
N TYR A 155 -8.50 -5.27 7.70
CA TYR A 155 -7.77 -5.50 8.94
C TYR A 155 -6.52 -4.62 8.96
N SER A 156 -6.48 -3.61 9.84
CA SER A 156 -5.25 -2.82 10.03
C SER A 156 -4.41 -3.47 11.13
N VAL A 157 -3.19 -3.87 10.80
CA VAL A 157 -2.24 -4.57 11.69
C VAL A 157 -0.87 -3.88 11.67
N GLY A 158 0.03 -4.30 12.56
CA GLY A 158 1.36 -3.74 12.75
C GLY A 158 2.39 -4.18 11.72
N PHE A 159 2.40 -5.48 11.38
CA PHE A 159 3.50 -6.13 10.65
C PHE A 159 4.86 -5.76 11.24
N THR A 160 4.98 -5.83 12.57
CA THR A 160 6.19 -5.39 13.28
C THR A 160 7.38 -6.30 12.96
N ASN A 161 7.11 -7.58 12.76
CA ASN A 161 8.13 -8.61 12.50
C ASN A 161 8.19 -9.03 11.02
N SER A 162 7.67 -8.18 10.11
CA SER A 162 7.62 -8.43 8.67
C SER A 162 7.84 -7.15 7.86
N ASN A 163 8.28 -7.29 6.61
CA ASN A 163 8.36 -6.19 5.64
C ASN A 163 7.07 -6.03 4.82
N LEU A 164 6.00 -6.76 5.14
CA LEU A 164 4.71 -6.61 4.46
C LEU A 164 4.16 -5.18 4.62
N GLY A 165 3.73 -4.60 3.50
CA GLY A 165 2.83 -3.46 3.47
C GLY A 165 1.36 -3.91 3.57
N GLY A 166 1.05 -5.06 3.00
CA GLY A 166 -0.29 -5.64 2.99
C GLY A 166 -0.35 -6.97 2.26
N PHE A 167 -1.52 -7.60 2.36
CA PHE A 167 -1.92 -8.69 1.50
C PHE A 167 -3.45 -8.73 1.39
N ALA A 168 -3.91 -9.29 0.28
CA ALA A 168 -5.32 -9.44 -0.04
C ALA A 168 -5.64 -10.84 -0.54
N THR A 169 -6.93 -11.15 -0.62
CA THR A 169 -7.43 -12.34 -1.31
C THR A 169 -8.05 -11.97 -2.64
N PHE A 170 -7.66 -12.69 -3.69
CA PHE A 170 -8.28 -12.52 -5.00
C PHE A 170 -9.75 -12.98 -5.03
N PRO A 171 -10.59 -12.40 -5.92
CA PRO A 171 -12.00 -12.76 -6.05
C PRO A 171 -12.26 -14.25 -6.30
N TRP A 172 -11.44 -14.91 -7.11
CA TRP A 172 -11.62 -16.32 -7.47
C TRP A 172 -11.33 -17.30 -6.33
N TRP A 173 -10.74 -16.83 -5.22
CA TRP A 173 -10.53 -17.62 -4.02
C TRP A 173 -11.74 -17.62 -3.07
N TYR A 174 -12.68 -16.68 -3.23
CA TYR A 174 -13.78 -16.49 -2.31
C TYR A 174 -14.61 -17.77 -2.08
N ASN A 175 -14.98 -18.48 -3.15
CA ASN A 175 -15.82 -19.69 -3.02
C ASN A 175 -15.16 -20.81 -2.22
N GLY A 176 -13.82 -20.93 -2.28
CA GLY A 176 -13.09 -21.95 -1.53
C GLY A 176 -12.76 -21.54 -0.10
N ALA A 177 -12.65 -20.23 0.17
CA ALA A 177 -12.23 -19.71 1.47
C ALA A 177 -12.96 -18.40 1.86
N PRO A 178 -14.31 -18.39 1.93
CA PRO A 178 -15.07 -17.15 2.06
C PRO A 178 -14.76 -16.39 3.36
N LYS A 179 -14.47 -17.11 4.46
CA LYS A 179 -14.10 -16.50 5.75
C LYS A 179 -12.73 -15.84 5.76
N LEU A 180 -11.86 -16.19 4.81
CA LEU A 180 -10.51 -15.64 4.71
C LEU A 180 -10.46 -14.44 3.74
N ASP A 181 -11.60 -14.06 3.16
CA ASP A 181 -11.67 -12.95 2.24
C ASP A 181 -11.39 -11.60 2.91
N GLY A 182 -10.74 -10.70 2.18
CA GLY A 182 -10.50 -9.31 2.56
C GLY A 182 -9.03 -8.91 2.56
N VAL A 183 -8.80 -7.67 3.00
CA VAL A 183 -7.52 -6.96 2.94
C VAL A 183 -6.92 -6.82 4.32
N VAL A 184 -5.64 -7.17 4.48
CA VAL A 184 -4.83 -6.90 5.67
C VAL A 184 -3.74 -5.93 5.27
N PHE A 185 -3.55 -4.83 6.00
CA PHE A 185 -2.55 -3.82 5.63
C PHE A 185 -1.92 -3.12 6.84
N LYS A 186 -0.75 -2.54 6.62
CA LYS A 186 0.06 -1.88 7.64
C LYS A 186 -0.60 -0.56 8.09
N TRP A 187 -0.98 -0.51 9.37
CA TRP A 187 -1.82 0.55 9.95
C TRP A 187 -1.32 1.99 9.75
N ASN A 188 0.00 2.22 9.74
CA ASN A 188 0.61 3.55 9.63
C ASN A 188 0.89 4.01 8.19
N THR A 189 0.34 3.32 7.19
CA THR A 189 0.38 3.69 5.75
C THR A 189 -0.84 4.49 5.28
N ILE A 190 -1.78 4.77 6.19
CA ILE A 190 -2.94 5.62 5.91
C ILE A 190 -2.53 7.08 5.64
N PRO A 191 -3.41 7.92 5.05
CA PRO A 191 -3.16 9.36 4.89
C PRO A 191 -2.74 10.04 6.20
N GLY A 192 -1.58 10.67 6.20
CA GLY A 192 -1.01 11.34 7.39
C GLY A 192 -0.36 10.39 8.39
N GLY A 193 -0.17 9.12 8.02
CA GLY A 193 0.54 8.13 8.81
C GLY A 193 2.03 8.42 8.97
N THR A 194 2.68 7.67 9.86
CA THR A 194 4.08 7.90 10.25
C THR A 194 5.09 7.21 9.35
N LEU A 195 4.68 6.29 8.47
CA LEU A 195 5.61 5.66 7.54
C LEU A 195 5.82 6.55 6.31
N VAL A 196 6.90 7.34 6.35
CA VAL A 196 7.31 8.21 5.24
C VAL A 196 7.37 7.40 3.93
N ASN A 197 7.05 8.06 2.81
CA ASN A 197 6.91 7.48 1.47
C ASN A 197 5.73 6.54 1.25
N TYR A 198 5.05 6.06 2.30
CA TYR A 198 3.91 5.13 2.20
C TYR A 198 2.67 5.63 2.96
N ASN A 199 2.61 6.91 3.31
CA ASN A 199 1.59 7.50 4.19
C ASN A 199 0.50 8.30 3.45
N GLN A 200 0.15 7.89 2.23
CA GLN A 200 -0.94 8.49 1.45
C GLN A 200 -2.11 7.52 1.22
N GLY A 201 -2.07 6.33 1.83
CA GLY A 201 -3.12 5.31 1.71
C GLY A 201 -3.07 4.52 0.40
N LYS A 202 -1.99 4.59 -0.38
CA LYS A 202 -1.90 3.86 -1.66
C LYS A 202 -1.60 2.38 -1.47
N ILE A 203 -0.92 1.98 -0.39
CA ILE A 203 -0.82 0.57 0.02
C ILE A 203 -2.21 -0.04 0.23
N PHE A 204 -3.09 0.61 1.00
CA PHE A 204 -4.45 0.10 1.18
C PHE A 204 -5.21 0.02 -0.16
N SER A 205 -4.98 0.97 -1.07
CA SER A 205 -5.62 0.97 -2.39
C SER A 205 -5.09 -0.14 -3.31
N HIS A 206 -3.80 -0.44 -3.23
CA HIS A 206 -3.13 -1.55 -3.90
C HIS A 206 -3.74 -2.89 -3.49
N GLU A 207 -3.86 -3.13 -2.18
CA GLU A 207 -4.48 -4.37 -1.67
C GLU A 207 -5.94 -4.51 -2.07
N VAL A 208 -6.70 -3.40 -2.06
CA VAL A 208 -8.08 -3.43 -2.56
C VAL A 208 -8.11 -3.70 -4.07
N GLY A 209 -7.10 -3.25 -4.83
CA GLY A 209 -6.88 -3.59 -6.24
C GLY A 209 -6.82 -5.10 -6.47
N HIS A 210 -6.05 -5.82 -5.65
CA HIS A 210 -6.04 -7.28 -5.67
C HIS A 210 -7.39 -7.89 -5.29
N TRP A 211 -8.04 -7.36 -4.25
CA TRP A 211 -9.36 -7.85 -3.82
C TRP A 211 -10.43 -7.73 -4.92
N VAL A 212 -10.29 -6.75 -5.82
CA VAL A 212 -11.11 -6.58 -7.04
C VAL A 212 -10.51 -7.20 -8.30
N GLY A 213 -9.44 -8.00 -8.21
CA GLY A 213 -8.96 -8.85 -9.30
C GLY A 213 -7.82 -8.31 -10.16
N LEU A 214 -7.10 -7.27 -9.71
CA LEU A 214 -5.90 -6.80 -10.39
C LEU A 214 -4.65 -7.53 -9.94
N TYR A 215 -3.80 -7.95 -10.87
CA TYR A 215 -2.46 -8.41 -10.57
C TYR A 215 -1.50 -7.23 -10.39
N HIS A 216 -0.30 -7.54 -9.87
CA HIS A 216 0.85 -6.67 -9.98
C HIS A 216 1.18 -6.36 -11.45
N THR A 217 1.70 -5.16 -11.74
CA THR A 217 2.11 -4.78 -13.11
C THR A 217 3.24 -5.64 -13.65
N PHE A 218 4.11 -6.11 -12.77
CA PHE A 218 5.23 -7.00 -13.09
C PHE A 218 4.85 -8.49 -13.12
N GLN A 219 3.56 -8.82 -12.94
CA GLN A 219 3.12 -10.21 -12.98
C GLN A 219 3.37 -10.79 -14.37
N GLY A 220 4.03 -11.96 -14.44
CA GLY A 220 4.38 -12.58 -15.72
C GLY A 220 5.62 -11.98 -16.40
N GLY A 221 6.23 -10.93 -15.84
CA GLY A 221 7.46 -10.32 -16.34
C GLY A 221 7.30 -9.67 -17.72
N CYS A 222 8.35 -9.73 -18.55
CA CYS A 222 8.34 -9.23 -19.93
C CYS A 222 7.55 -10.15 -20.87
N SER A 223 6.25 -10.31 -20.61
CA SER A 223 5.30 -11.01 -21.48
C SER A 223 4.20 -10.06 -21.92
N ASP A 224 4.01 -9.95 -23.23
CA ASP A 224 2.93 -9.17 -23.87
C ASP A 224 1.58 -9.92 -23.94
N THR A 225 1.59 -11.21 -23.62
CA THR A 225 0.43 -12.10 -23.77
C THR A 225 -0.02 -12.73 -22.45
N LYS A 226 0.86 -12.78 -21.45
CA LYS A 226 0.62 -13.38 -20.12
C LYS A 226 1.23 -12.53 -19.00
N GLY A 227 1.02 -11.22 -19.08
CA GLY A 227 1.39 -10.24 -18.05
C GLY A 227 0.36 -10.14 -16.92
N ASP A 228 0.01 -8.91 -16.54
CA ASP A 228 -1.05 -8.60 -15.56
C ASP A 228 -2.48 -8.71 -16.12
N TYR A 229 -2.60 -9.12 -17.39
CA TYR A 229 -3.84 -9.25 -18.17
C TYR A 229 -4.58 -7.92 -18.38
N VAL A 230 -3.86 -6.80 -18.39
CA VAL A 230 -4.36 -5.49 -18.74
C VAL A 230 -3.54 -4.93 -19.92
N SER A 231 -4.18 -4.58 -21.03
CA SER A 231 -3.45 -4.22 -22.25
C SER A 231 -2.86 -2.81 -22.24
N ASP A 232 -3.36 -1.92 -21.36
CA ASP A 232 -2.88 -0.53 -21.25
C ASP A 232 -1.87 -0.33 -20.11
N THR A 233 -1.40 -1.41 -19.50
CA THR A 233 -0.26 -1.45 -18.59
C THR A 233 0.95 -2.04 -19.33
N PRO A 234 2.01 -1.24 -19.57
CA PRO A 234 3.25 -1.76 -20.14
C PRO A 234 3.84 -2.90 -19.30
N ALA A 235 4.43 -3.90 -19.97
CA ALA A 235 5.07 -5.02 -19.31
C ALA A 235 6.33 -4.58 -18.55
N GLU A 236 6.59 -5.25 -17.43
CA GLU A 236 7.66 -4.91 -16.50
C GLU A 236 8.24 -6.21 -15.92
N ALA A 237 9.57 -6.29 -15.85
CA ALA A 237 10.26 -7.53 -15.45
C ALA A 237 10.20 -7.81 -13.93
N SER A 238 10.11 -6.75 -13.12
CA SER A 238 10.20 -6.81 -11.65
C SER A 238 9.52 -5.59 -11.02
N PRO A 239 9.14 -5.62 -9.73
CA PRO A 239 8.67 -4.42 -9.04
C PRO A 239 9.71 -3.29 -9.10
N ALA A 240 9.25 -2.04 -9.20
CA ALA A 240 10.07 -0.87 -8.87
C ALA A 240 9.89 -0.49 -7.41
N THR A 241 10.98 -0.05 -6.78
CA THR A 241 10.95 0.60 -5.46
C THR A 241 11.49 2.01 -5.55
N GLY A 242 11.18 2.84 -4.56
CA GLY A 242 11.50 4.26 -4.61
C GLY A 242 10.67 5.06 -5.61
N CYS A 243 11.27 6.11 -6.15
CA CYS A 243 10.71 6.96 -7.20
C CYS A 243 11.63 6.96 -8.44
N PRO A 244 11.78 5.81 -9.14
CA PRO A 244 12.65 5.74 -10.30
C PRO A 244 12.16 6.66 -11.41
N VAL A 245 13.03 6.97 -12.38
CA VAL A 245 12.68 7.77 -13.55
C VAL A 245 13.09 7.02 -14.81
N ASN A 246 12.23 7.05 -15.83
CA ASN A 246 12.51 6.45 -17.15
C ASN A 246 12.91 4.97 -17.12
N ARG A 247 12.49 4.21 -16.10
CA ARG A 247 12.79 2.78 -16.01
C ARG A 247 12.09 2.02 -17.13
N ASP A 248 12.83 1.13 -17.78
CA ASP A 248 12.36 0.29 -18.87
C ASP A 248 13.11 -1.04 -18.77
N SER A 249 12.47 -2.00 -18.10
CA SER A 249 13.01 -3.33 -17.86
C SER A 249 12.66 -4.31 -18.99
N CYS A 250 11.75 -3.93 -19.88
CA CYS A 250 11.30 -4.71 -21.02
C CYS A 250 11.44 -3.93 -22.34
N PRO A 251 12.66 -3.51 -22.75
CA PRO A 251 12.88 -2.56 -23.83
C PRO A 251 12.50 -3.07 -25.24
N ASN A 252 12.25 -4.38 -25.36
CA ASN A 252 11.78 -5.01 -26.60
C ASN A 252 10.24 -5.01 -26.71
N LEU A 253 9.53 -4.56 -25.67
CA LEU A 253 8.08 -4.44 -25.62
C LEU A 253 7.68 -2.95 -25.62
N ALA A 254 6.41 -2.68 -25.91
CA ALA A 254 5.92 -1.32 -26.00
C ALA A 254 5.73 -0.67 -24.62
N GLY A 255 6.20 0.57 -24.48
CA GLY A 255 6.04 1.37 -23.27
C GLY A 255 7.26 1.32 -22.35
N LYS A 256 7.19 2.06 -21.23
CA LYS A 256 8.16 2.01 -20.13
C LYS A 256 7.49 1.38 -18.93
N ASP A 257 8.29 0.90 -17.97
CA ASP A 257 7.77 0.32 -16.73
C ASP A 257 6.72 1.26 -16.10
N PRO A 258 5.55 0.74 -15.68
CA PRO A 258 4.43 1.53 -15.18
C PRO A 258 4.65 1.99 -13.73
N ILE A 259 5.80 2.60 -13.45
CA ILE A 259 6.31 3.02 -12.12
C ILE A 259 5.40 3.98 -11.33
N ARG A 260 4.36 4.52 -11.97
CA ARG A 260 3.36 5.41 -11.34
C ARG A 260 2.05 4.69 -10.99
N ASN A 261 1.93 3.42 -11.38
CA ASN A 261 0.73 2.62 -11.19
C ASN A 261 0.54 2.22 -9.71
N LEU A 262 -0.72 2.12 -9.29
CA LEU A 262 -1.08 1.66 -7.95
C LEU A 262 -0.68 0.20 -7.69
N MET A 263 -0.58 -0.63 -8.73
CA MET A 263 -0.25 -2.07 -8.65
C MET A 263 1.26 -2.38 -8.75
N ASP A 264 2.12 -1.37 -8.72
CA ASP A 264 3.58 -1.51 -8.58
C ASP A 264 4.00 -1.19 -7.11
N TYR A 265 5.27 -1.38 -6.72
CA TYR A 265 5.79 -1.20 -5.35
C TYR A 265 6.47 0.16 -5.09
N THR A 266 6.44 1.06 -6.06
CA THR A 266 7.00 2.41 -5.89
C THR A 266 6.38 3.18 -4.73
N TYR A 267 7.08 4.19 -4.23
CA TYR A 267 6.59 5.03 -3.14
C TYR A 267 5.27 5.72 -3.50
N ASP A 268 4.42 5.94 -2.49
CA ASP A 268 3.16 6.65 -2.65
C ASP A 268 3.37 8.01 -3.33
N THR A 269 4.46 8.71 -3.03
CA THR A 269 4.75 10.06 -3.54
C THR A 269 4.91 10.14 -5.06
N CYS A 270 5.27 9.05 -5.74
CA CYS A 270 5.42 9.04 -7.20
C CYS A 270 4.28 8.34 -7.95
N LYS A 271 3.41 7.61 -7.25
CA LYS A 271 2.20 7.05 -7.84
C LYS A 271 1.19 8.14 -8.19
N ASP A 272 0.52 8.01 -9.32
CA ASP A 272 -0.49 8.99 -9.75
C ASP A 272 -1.79 8.92 -8.94
N GLY A 273 -1.97 7.83 -8.17
CA GLY A 273 -3.14 7.62 -7.32
C GLY A 273 -4.39 7.26 -8.11
N LYS A 274 -4.25 6.67 -9.30
CA LYS A 274 -5.35 6.23 -10.17
C LYS A 274 -4.98 4.93 -10.87
N PHE A 275 -6.00 4.16 -11.24
CA PHE A 275 -5.87 2.98 -12.09
C PHE A 275 -6.01 3.35 -13.57
N THR A 276 -5.48 2.51 -14.46
CA THR A 276 -5.70 2.65 -15.91
C THR A 276 -7.13 2.29 -16.30
N ASN A 277 -7.53 2.61 -17.53
CA ASN A 277 -8.88 2.27 -18.00
C ASN A 277 -9.05 0.75 -18.13
N GLY A 278 -8.01 0.05 -18.61
CA GLY A 278 -8.00 -1.40 -18.71
C GLY A 278 -8.06 -2.08 -17.33
N GLN A 279 -7.37 -1.53 -16.33
CA GLN A 279 -7.48 -1.99 -14.95
C GLN A 279 -8.93 -1.82 -14.45
N ILE A 280 -9.54 -0.64 -14.64
CA ILE A 280 -10.95 -0.41 -14.26
C ILE A 280 -11.91 -1.41 -14.92
N GLN A 281 -11.72 -1.71 -16.20
CA GLN A 281 -12.53 -2.70 -16.90
C GLN A 281 -12.39 -4.10 -16.27
N ARG A 282 -11.14 -4.52 -16.00
CA ARG A 282 -10.85 -5.80 -15.35
C ARG A 282 -11.48 -5.90 -13.96
N MET A 283 -11.42 -4.83 -13.16
CA MET A 283 -12.12 -4.76 -11.87
C MET A 283 -13.61 -5.03 -12.04
N GLY A 284 -14.27 -4.38 -13.00
CA GLY A 284 -15.69 -4.57 -13.29
C GLY A 284 -16.04 -6.03 -13.61
N GLN A 285 -15.23 -6.66 -14.46
CA GLN A 285 -15.40 -8.07 -14.84
C GLN A 285 -15.22 -9.02 -13.66
N ALA A 286 -14.18 -8.81 -12.85
CA ALA A 286 -13.95 -9.60 -11.66
C ALA A 286 -15.07 -9.45 -10.62
N MET A 287 -15.54 -8.22 -10.41
CA MET A 287 -16.67 -7.94 -9.52
C MET A 287 -17.97 -8.59 -10.02
N GLN A 288 -18.19 -8.66 -11.33
CA GLN A 288 -19.35 -9.34 -11.92
C GLN A 288 -19.22 -10.86 -11.83
N ALA A 289 -18.05 -11.40 -12.14
CA ALA A 289 -17.83 -12.85 -12.22
C ALA A 289 -17.82 -13.52 -10.84
N TYR A 290 -17.24 -12.87 -9.84
CA TYR A 290 -16.92 -13.53 -8.55
C TYR A 290 -17.58 -12.88 -7.34
N ARG A 291 -18.04 -11.63 -7.45
CA ARG A 291 -18.57 -10.85 -6.32
C ARG A 291 -19.98 -10.28 -6.59
N ALA A 292 -20.75 -10.90 -7.49
CA ALA A 292 -22.10 -10.46 -7.81
C ALA A 292 -23.15 -10.85 -6.76
N ASN A 293 -22.90 -11.89 -5.96
CA ASN A 293 -23.87 -12.49 -5.02
C ASN A 293 -23.41 -12.44 -3.56
#